data_AF-A0ABD0QVW1-F1
#
_entry.id   AF-A0ABD0QVW1-F1
#
_cell.length_a   1.000
_cell.length_b   1.000
_cell.length_c   1.000
_cell.angle_alpha   90.00
_cell.angle_beta   90.00
_cell.angle_gamma   90.00
#
_symmetry.space_group_name_H-M   'P 1'
#
loop_
_entity.id
_entity.type
_entity.pdbx_description
1 polymer ?
#
loop_
_entity_poly.entity_id
_entity_poly.type
_entity_poly.pdbx_seq_one_letter_code
_entity_poly.pdbx_strand_id
1 'polypeptide(L)' 'TQRFLAGPFSPGVEVTAHLFVVSHDGKLLFSGGHWDNSLRVTSLIKGKTVGQHIRHM' A
#
# COMPACT_ATOMS: atom_id res chain seq x y z
N THR A 1 6.97 -18.04 -0.16
CA THR A 1 5.68 -17.76 -0.82
C THR A 1 5.67 -16.31 -1.27
N GLN A 2 5.30 -16.03 -2.52
CA GLN A 2 5.20 -14.68 -3.05
C GLN A 2 3.75 -14.19 -2.96
N ARG A 3 3.54 -12.92 -2.61
CA ARG A 3 2.22 -12.28 -2.58
C ARG A 3 2.28 -11.01 -3.41
N PHE A 4 1.21 -10.75 -4.17
CA PHE A 4 1.10 -9.58 -5.03
C PHE A 4 0.16 -8.56 -4.41
N LEU A 5 0.56 -7.30 -4.41
CA LEU A 5 -0.33 -6.18 -4.10
C LEU A 5 -1.01 -5.74 -5.39
N ALA A 6 -2.34 -5.76 -5.42
CA ALA A 6 -3.12 -5.29 -6.56
C ALA A 6 -3.65 -3.88 -6.27
N GLY A 7 -3.46 -2.96 -7.22
CA GLY A 7 -3.99 -1.60 -7.15
C GLY A 7 -3.30 -0.71 -8.19
N PRO A 8 -4.02 0.20 -8.86
CA PRO A 8 -3.37 1.14 -9.77
C PRO A 8 -2.56 2.15 -8.96
N PHE A 9 -1.25 2.19 -9.16
CA PHE A 9 -0.46 3.35 -8.77
C PHE A 9 -0.83 4.54 -9.66
N SER A 10 -0.70 5.75 -9.13
CA SER A 10 -0.99 6.97 -9.87
C SER A 10 -0.10 7.06 -11.12
N PRO A 11 -0.65 7.44 -12.28
CA PRO A 11 0.15 7.69 -13.48
C PRO A 11 1.29 8.67 -13.20
N GLY A 12 2.50 8.35 -13.66
CA GLY A 12 3.68 9.19 -13.45
C GLY A 12 4.38 9.02 -12.10
N VAL A 13 3.82 8.24 -11.17
CA VAL A 13 4.54 7.81 -9.97
C VAL A 13 5.45 6.63 -10.32
N GLU A 14 6.74 6.79 -10.08
CA GLU A 14 7.69 5.68 -10.17
C GLU A 14 7.49 4.73 -8.98
N VAL A 15 7.23 3.46 -9.27
CA VAL A 15 7.02 2.45 -8.22
C VAL A 15 8.37 2.02 -7.65
N THR A 16 8.74 2.63 -6.52
CA THR A 16 9.98 2.34 -5.80
C THR A 16 9.69 1.84 -4.38
N ALA A 17 10.73 1.33 -3.69
CA ALA A 17 10.61 0.87 -2.31
C ALA A 17 10.12 1.97 -1.35
N HIS A 18 10.32 3.26 -1.67
CA HIS A 18 9.88 4.38 -0.84
C HIS A 18 8.36 4.52 -0.71
N LEU A 19 7.60 3.89 -1.61
CA LEU A 19 6.13 3.87 -1.54
C LEU A 19 5.59 2.86 -0.52
N PHE A 20 6.47 2.06 0.09
CA PHE A 20 6.10 0.93 0.93
C PHE A 20 6.83 0.97 2.26
N VAL A 21 6.10 0.69 3.34
CA VAL A 21 6.67 0.51 4.68
C VAL A 21 6.02 -0.68 5.34
N VAL A 22 6.80 -1.56 5.96
CA VAL A 22 6.29 -2.69 6.74
C VAL A 22 6.26 -2.28 8.22
N SER A 23 5.20 -2.65 8.94
CA SER A 23 5.16 -2.45 10.40
C SER A 23 6.30 -3.20 11.08
N HIS A 24 6.73 -2.68 12.23
CA HIS A 24 7.83 -3.27 13.01
C HIS A 24 7.63 -4.78 13.30
N ASP A 25 6.38 -5.21 13.52
CA ASP A 25 6.03 -6.60 13.80
C ASP A 25 5.81 -7.47 12.54
N GLY A 26 6.02 -6.93 11.34
CA GLY A 26 5.90 -7.64 10.07
C GLY A 26 4.47 -7.99 9.65
N LYS A 27 3.44 -7.46 10.32
CA LYS A 27 2.04 -7.84 10.08
C LYS A 27 1.28 -6.94 9.12
N LEU A 28 1.72 -5.70 8.95
CA LEU A 28 1.06 -4.70 8.11
C LEU A 28 2.04 -4.15 7.07
N LEU A 29 1.52 -3.92 5.88
CA LEU A 29 2.18 -3.19 4.80
C LEU A 29 1.40 -1.90 4.56
N PHE A 30 2.06 -0.78 4.72
CA PHE A 30 1.60 0.54 4.32
C PHE A 30 2.06 0.79 2.89
N SER A 31 1.15 1.19 2.01
CA SER A 31 1.45 1.52 0.61
C SER A 31 0.83 2.87 0.23
N GLY A 32 1.61 3.71 -0.44
CA GLY A 32 1.19 5.01 -0.96
C GLY A 32 1.33 5.11 -2.47
N GLY A 33 0.99 6.28 -3.02
CA GLY A 33 1.10 6.56 -4.46
C GLY A 33 -0.02 5.93 -5.30
N HIS A 34 -1.15 5.58 -4.68
CA HIS A 34 -2.33 5.07 -5.38
C HIS A 34 -3.01 6.20 -6.18
N TRP A 35 -3.65 5.86 -7.30
CA TRP A 35 -4.30 6.82 -8.20
C TRP A 35 -5.39 7.69 -7.54
N ASP A 36 -6.04 7.15 -6.51
CA ASP A 36 -7.08 7.80 -5.71
C ASP A 36 -6.49 8.63 -4.56
N ASN A 37 -5.18 8.85 -4.55
CA ASN A 37 -4.42 9.46 -3.47
C ASN A 37 -4.65 8.77 -2.11
N SER A 38 -4.88 7.46 -2.11
CA SER A 38 -5.00 6.68 -0.88
C SER A 38 -3.64 6.29 -0.30
N LEU A 39 -3.58 6.29 1.02
CA LEU A 39 -2.64 5.47 1.79
C LEU A 39 -3.38 4.21 2.25
N ARG A 40 -2.91 3.03 1.82
CA ARG A 40 -3.55 1.74 2.09
C ARG A 40 -2.75 0.93 3.09
N VAL A 41 -3.47 0.24 3.97
CA VAL A 41 -2.94 -0.69 4.96
C VAL A 41 -3.36 -2.11 4.60
N THR A 42 -2.40 -2.97 4.27
CA THR A 42 -2.64 -4.38 3.92
C THR A 42 -2.12 -5.28 5.03
N SER A 43 -2.96 -6.19 5.51
CA SER A 43 -2.50 -7.23 6.45
C SER A 43 -1.71 -8.29 5.69
N LEU A 44 -0.45 -8.46 6.08
CA LEU A 44 0.42 -9.53 5.60
C LEU A 44 0.06 -10.89 6.21
N ILE A 45 -0.69 -10.93 7.30
CA ILE A 45 -1.20 -12.20 7.85
C ILE A 45 -2.40 -12.69 7.04
N LYS A 46 -3.37 -11.79 6.79
CA LYS A 46 -4.63 -12.11 6.11
C LYS A 46 -4.55 -12.01 4.59
N GLY A 47 -3.53 -11.35 4.04
CA GLY A 47 -3.37 -11.13 2.60
C GLY A 47 -4.40 -10.17 2.00
N LYS A 48 -4.97 -9.25 2.79
CA LYS A 48 -6.01 -8.31 2.34
C LYS A 48 -5.86 -6.93 2.96
N THR A 49 -6.37 -5.91 2.26
CA THR A 49 -6.47 -4.54 2.78
C THR A 49 -7.39 -4.49 4.00
N VAL A 50 -6.91 -3.85 5.06
CA VAL A 50 -7.62 -3.69 6.36
C VAL A 50 -7.95 -2.24 6.67
N GLY A 51 -7.40 -1.28 5.90
CA GLY A 51 -7.73 0.13 6.03
C GLY A 51 -7.21 0.93 4.83
N GLN A 52 -7.83 2.08 4.61
CA GLN A 52 -7.37 3.07 3.63
C GLN A 52 -7.75 4.47 4.09
N HIS A 53 -6.92 5.45 3.76
CA HIS A 53 -7.24 6.87 3.94
C HIS A 53 -7.02 7.61 2.63
N ILE A 54 -8.07 8.24 2.12
CA ILE A 54 -8.05 9.06 0.89
C ILE A 54 -8.07 10.52 1.32
N ARG A 55 -7.16 11.33 0.78
CA ARG A 55 -7.15 12.78 0.97
C ARG A 55 -6.77 13.44 -0.34
N HIS A 56 -7.59 14.37 -0.83
CA HIS A 56 -7.21 15.27 -1.91
C HIS A 56 -6.75 16.60 -1.29
N MET A 57 -5.71 17.21 -1.84
CA MET A 57 -5.20 18.52 -1.40
C MET A 57 -5.81 19.64 -2.23
#